data_AF-A0A662D7Y1-F1
#
_entry.id   AF-A0A662D7Y1-F1
#
_cell.length_a   1.000
_cell.length_b   1.000
_cell.length_c   1.000
_cell.angle_alpha   90.00
_cell.angle_beta   90.00
_cell.angle_gamma   90.00
#
_symmetry.space_group_name_H-M   'P 1'
#
loop_
_entity.id
_entity.type
_entity.pdbx_description
1 polymer ?
#
loop_
_entity_poly.entity_id
_entity_poly.type
_entity_poly.pdbx_seq_one_letter_code
_entity_poly.pdbx_strand_id
1 'polypeptide(L)'
;MPIDRMVTVHELLNIIHRDIDGTLAFRTYKCYKGSCSLCVVKLNGKVVKSCSTPLNPGEEITIEPAGGGEVIRDLVVDFNAM
;
A
#
# COMPACT_ATOMS: atom_id res chain seq x y z
N MET A 1 -7.63 -14.50 8.25
CA MET A 1 -6.45 -15.39 8.17
C MET A 1 -5.28 -14.69 8.82
N PRO A 2 -4.57 -15.32 9.78
CA PRO A 2 -3.31 -14.78 10.27
C PRO A 2 -2.24 -14.90 9.17
N ILE A 3 -1.47 -13.83 8.95
CA ILE A 3 -0.30 -13.83 8.06
C ILE A 3 0.89 -14.26 8.93
N ASP A 4 1.34 -15.51 8.78
CA ASP A 4 2.43 -16.12 9.57
C ASP A 4 3.83 -15.94 8.96
N ARG A 5 3.93 -15.28 7.80
CA ARG A 5 5.19 -15.00 7.11
C ARG A 5 5.36 -13.53 6.79
N MET A 6 6.60 -13.14 6.51
CA MET A 6 6.89 -11.81 5.98
C MET A 6 6.21 -11.62 4.62
N VAL A 7 5.56 -10.46 4.47
CA VAL A 7 4.91 -10.02 3.23
C VAL A 7 5.27 -8.58 2.96
N THR A 8 5.08 -8.11 1.73
CA THR A 8 5.16 -6.67 1.46
C THR A 8 3.85 -5.97 1.83
N VAL A 9 3.88 -4.65 2.06
CA VAL A 9 2.66 -3.84 2.22
C VAL A 9 1.71 -4.07 1.03
N HIS A 10 2.24 -4.10 -0.19
CA HIS A 10 1.44 -4.31 -1.39
C HIS A 10 0.78 -5.69 -1.43
N GLU A 11 1.49 -6.75 -1.01
CA GLU A 11 0.92 -8.09 -0.92
C GLU A 11 -0.19 -8.16 0.12
N LEU A 12 0.00 -7.53 1.29
CA LEU A 12 -1.03 -7.42 2.31
C LEU A 12 -2.29 -6.72 1.78
N LEU A 13 -2.14 -5.59 1.09
CA LEU A 13 -3.28 -4.88 0.47
C LEU A 13 -4.02 -5.72 -0.56
N ASN A 14 -3.30 -6.53 -1.34
CA ASN A 14 -3.93 -7.47 -2.28
C ASN A 14 -4.69 -8.58 -1.55
N ILE A 15 -4.16 -9.11 -0.45
CA ILE A 15 -4.86 -10.13 0.37
C ILE A 15 -6.14 -9.53 0.96
N ILE A 16 -6.07 -8.32 1.51
CA ILE A 16 -7.26 -7.62 2.03
C ILE A 16 -8.28 -7.43 0.91
N HIS A 17 -7.87 -6.91 -0.24
CA HIS A 17 -8.78 -6.68 -1.35
C HIS A 17 -9.41 -7.98 -1.87
N ARG A 18 -8.64 -9.06 -1.99
CA ARG A 18 -9.14 -10.32 -2.55
C ARG A 18 -10.01 -11.10 -1.58
N ASP A 19 -9.58 -11.19 -0.32
CA ASP A 19 -10.08 -12.18 0.63
C ASP A 19 -10.92 -11.57 1.77
N ILE A 20 -10.93 -10.23 1.93
CA ILE A 20 -11.58 -9.53 3.06
C ILE A 20 -12.55 -8.44 2.58
N ASP A 21 -12.06 -7.47 1.82
CA ASP A 21 -12.82 -6.31 1.35
C ASP A 21 -12.40 -5.89 -0.07
N GLY A 22 -13.15 -6.40 -1.06
CA GLY A 22 -12.96 -6.06 -2.48
C GLY A 22 -13.29 -4.63 -2.86
N THR A 23 -13.74 -3.79 -1.93
CA THR A 23 -14.00 -2.37 -2.19
C THR A 23 -12.80 -1.48 -1.90
N LEU A 24 -11.79 -1.98 -1.18
CA LEU A 24 -10.56 -1.25 -0.87
C LEU A 24 -9.83 -0.85 -2.15
N ALA A 25 -9.75 0.46 -2.42
CA ALA A 25 -9.03 0.99 -3.56
C ALA A 25 -7.55 1.29 -3.23
N PHE A 26 -6.66 0.76 -4.06
CA PHE A 26 -5.24 1.06 -4.03
C PHE A 26 -4.65 0.86 -5.43
N ARG A 27 -3.47 1.41 -5.69
CA ARG A 27 -2.78 1.17 -6.98
C ARG A 27 -2.19 -0.23 -7.01
N THR A 28 -2.76 -1.09 -7.85
CA THR A 28 -2.33 -2.49 -8.05
C THR A 28 -1.07 -2.60 -8.91
N TYR A 29 -0.71 -1.54 -9.64
CA TYR A 29 0.49 -1.56 -10.48
C TYR A 29 1.77 -1.59 -9.65
N LYS A 30 2.68 -2.48 -10.03
CA LYS A 30 4.03 -2.60 -9.51
C LYS A 30 5.00 -2.86 -10.66
N CYS A 31 6.05 -2.05 -10.76
CA CYS A 31 7.13 -2.23 -11.72
C CYS A 31 8.19 -3.25 -11.28
N TYR A 32 8.11 -3.77 -10.04
CA TYR A 32 9.09 -4.67 -9.40
C TYR A 32 10.54 -4.19 -9.34
N LYS A 33 10.84 -3.00 -9.86
CA LYS A 33 12.18 -2.40 -9.88
C LYS A 33 12.36 -1.32 -8.82
N GLY A 34 11.30 -1.02 -8.05
CA GLY A 34 11.29 0.09 -7.11
C GLY A 34 11.46 1.48 -7.76
N SER A 35 11.41 1.59 -9.08
CA SER A 35 11.66 2.84 -9.82
C SER A 35 10.39 3.63 -10.10
N CYS A 36 9.24 2.97 -10.21
CA CYS A 36 7.95 3.61 -10.38
C CYS A 36 7.42 4.08 -9.01
N SER A 37 7.32 5.39 -8.82
CA SER A 37 6.74 5.99 -7.60
C SER A 37 5.20 5.90 -7.56
N LEU A 38 4.62 4.89 -8.22
CA LEU A 38 3.17 4.73 -8.37
C LEU A 38 2.51 3.94 -7.23
N CYS A 39 3.30 3.20 -6.45
CA CYS A 39 2.81 2.37 -5.34
C CYS A 39 3.11 3.00 -3.97
N VAL A 40 3.33 4.32 -3.95
CA VAL A 40 3.69 5.05 -2.74
C VAL A 40 2.48 5.15 -1.82
N VAL A 41 2.70 4.88 -0.54
CA VAL A 41 1.73 4.98 0.55
C VAL A 41 2.43 5.53 1.78
N LYS A 42 1.68 5.95 2.79
CA LYS A 42 2.24 6.32 4.09
C LYS A 42 2.02 5.17 5.08
N LEU A 43 3.10 4.59 5.57
CA LEU A 43 3.11 3.52 6.56
C LEU A 43 3.61 4.09 7.89
N ASN A 44 2.78 4.03 8.94
CA ASN A 44 3.12 4.55 10.27
C ASN A 44 3.69 5.98 10.22
N GLY A 45 3.04 6.87 9.45
CA GLY A 45 3.48 8.25 9.27
C GLY A 45 4.59 8.47 8.22
N LYS A 46 5.23 7.42 7.71
CA LYS A 46 6.36 7.52 6.76
C LYS A 46 5.97 7.18 5.34
N VAL A 47 6.35 8.01 4.38
CA VAL A 47 6.12 7.76 2.96
C VAL A 47 7.06 6.66 2.46
N VAL A 48 6.49 5.56 1.96
CA VAL A 48 7.20 4.36 1.54
C VAL A 48 6.64 3.81 0.22
N LYS A 49 7.41 2.95 -0.46
CA LYS A 49 6.97 2.21 -1.65
C LYS A 49 6.40 0.87 -1.23
N SER A 50 5.07 0.71 -1.32
CA SER A 50 4.39 -0.50 -0.83
C SER A 50 4.91 -1.81 -1.44
N CYS A 51 5.43 -1.78 -2.68
CA CYS A 51 5.92 -2.97 -3.37
C CYS A 51 7.28 -3.50 -2.87
N SER A 52 8.03 -2.70 -2.10
CA SER A 52 9.37 -3.05 -1.60
C SER A 52 9.50 -2.94 -0.09
N THR A 53 8.43 -2.56 0.62
CA THR A 53 8.44 -2.44 2.07
C THR A 53 7.93 -3.74 2.70
N PRO A 54 8.79 -4.51 3.39
CA PRO A 54 8.40 -5.72 4.10
C PRO A 54 7.67 -5.39 5.41
N LEU A 55 6.82 -6.31 5.84
CA LEU A 55 6.07 -6.30 7.10
C LEU A 55 6.28 -7.62 7.84
N ASN A 56 6.46 -7.55 9.16
CA ASN A 56 6.60 -8.74 9.99
C ASN A 56 5.22 -9.29 10.40
N PRO A 57 5.10 -10.61 10.58
CA PRO A 57 3.92 -11.22 11.19
C PRO A 57 3.58 -10.59 12.54
N GLY A 58 2.31 -10.27 12.75
CA GLY A 58 1.81 -9.74 14.03
C GLY A 58 2.14 -8.26 14.30
N GLU A 59 2.76 -7.55 13.35
CA GLU A 59 3.02 -6.12 13.46
C GLU A 59 1.72 -5.32 13.34
N GLU A 60 1.48 -4.40 14.27
CA GLU A 60 0.40 -3.42 14.16
C GLU A 60 0.87 -2.27 13.25
N ILE A 61 0.12 -2.01 12.18
CA ILE A 61 0.46 -1.00 11.20
C ILE A 61 -0.73 -0.11 10.87
N THR A 62 -0.44 1.15 10.55
CA THR A 62 -1.38 2.11 9.99
C THR A 62 -0.94 2.46 8.57
N ILE A 63 -1.84 2.30 7.61
CA ILE A 63 -1.61 2.66 6.21
C ILE A 63 -2.52 3.83 5.85
N GLU A 64 -1.93 4.89 5.32
CA GLU A 64 -2.59 6.10 4.87
C GLU A 64 -2.19 6.39 3.41
N PRO A 65 -2.96 7.24 2.70
CA PRO A 65 -2.54 7.75 1.40
C PRO A 65 -1.16 8.43 1.48
N ALA A 66 -0.40 8.41 0.37
CA ALA A 66 0.97 8.95 0.30
C ALA A 66 1.11 10.41 0.80
N GLY A 67 0.03 11.19 0.74
CA GLY A 67 0.05 12.63 0.98
C GLY A 67 0.63 13.39 -0.21
N GLY A 68 0.38 14.70 -0.27
CA GLY A 68 0.87 15.58 -1.34
C GLY A 68 -0.04 15.66 -2.57
N GLY A 69 -0.88 14.66 -2.83
CA GLY A 69 -1.88 14.67 -3.90
C GLY A 69 -3.30 14.58 -3.36
N GLU A 70 -4.28 14.96 -4.18
CA GLU A 70 -5.70 14.79 -3.85
C GLU A 70 -6.04 13.30 -3.72
N VAL A 71 -6.74 12.93 -2.64
CA VAL A 71 -7.20 11.55 -2.45
C VAL A 71 -8.40 11.32 -3.35
N ILE A 72 -8.25 10.47 -4.37
CA ILE A 72 -9.33 10.08 -5.28
C ILE A 72 -10.27 9.10 -4.55
N ARG A 73 -9.70 8.07 -3.92
CA ARG A 73 -10.44 7.04 -3.17
C ARG A 73 -9.49 6.19 -2.33
N ASP A 74 -9.83 5.95 -1.07
CA ASP A 74 -9.07 5.11 -0.13
C ASP A 74 -7.56 5.44 -0.17
N LEU A 75 -6.70 4.54 -0.69
CA LEU A 75 -5.25 4.74 -0.81
C LEU A 75 -4.81 5.27 -2.18
N VAL A 76 -5.75 5.56 -3.08
CA VAL A 76 -5.47 6.09 -4.42
C VAL A 76 -5.42 7.61 -4.37
N VAL A 77 -4.26 8.15 -4.70
CA VAL A 77 -4.03 9.59 -4.86
C VAL A 77 -3.84 9.95 -6.33
N ASP A 78 -4.22 11.19 -6.66
CA ASP A 78 -3.82 11.83 -7.91
C ASP A 78 -2.36 12.30 -7.79
N PHE A 79 -1.49 11.70 -8.61
CA PHE A 79 -0.07 12.05 -8.66
C PHE A 79 0.21 13.23 -9.59
N ASN A 80 -0.75 13.65 -10.43
CA ASN A 80 -0.59 14.84 -11.25
C ASN A 80 -0.77 16.14 -10.44
N ALA A 81 -1.45 16.05 -9.30
CA ALA A 81 -1.72 17.15 -8.39
C ALA A 81 -0.62 17.32 -7.30
N MET A 82 0.46 16.54 -7.38
CA MET A 82 1.61 16.58 -6.45
C MET A 82 2.69 17.57 -6.89
#